data_AF-E0UC41-F1
#
_entry.id   AF-E0UC41-F1
#
_cell.length_a   1.000
_cell.length_b   1.000
_cell.length_c   1.000
_cell.angle_alpha   90.00
_cell.angle_beta   90.00
_cell.angle_gamma   90.00
#
_symmetry.space_group_name_H-M   'P 1'
#
loop_
_entity.id
_entity.type
_entity.pdbx_description
1 polymer ?
#
loop_
_entity_poly.entity_id
_entity_poly.type
_entity_poly.pdbx_seq_one_letter_code
_entity_poly.pdbx_strand_id
1 'polypeptide(L)'
;MNTRAKRLQEIKNIPDESIDTSDIPELDDQFWENAKLVKPITKKAISLRVDSDVLEWFKNQGKGYQSLMNSVLRSYVEHQINKKENE
;
A
#
# COMPACT_ATOMS: atom_id res chain seq x y z
N MET A 1 -10.76 8.75 -32.14
CA MET A 1 -10.64 7.27 -32.23
C MET A 1 -10.28 6.72 -30.86
N ASN A 2 -10.96 5.66 -30.40
CA ASN A 2 -10.87 5.12 -29.04
C ASN A 2 -9.57 4.31 -28.84
N THR A 3 -8.48 5.00 -28.48
CA THR A 3 -7.10 4.48 -28.41
C THR A 3 -6.89 3.33 -27.43
N ARG A 4 -7.71 3.25 -26.37
CA ARG A 4 -7.64 2.16 -25.37
C ARG A 4 -8.04 0.81 -25.95
N ALA A 5 -9.08 0.77 -26.78
CA ALA A 5 -9.57 -0.47 -27.39
C ALA A 5 -8.57 -1.02 -28.41
N LYS A 6 -7.94 -0.15 -29.21
CA LYS A 6 -6.91 -0.53 -30.18
C LYS A 6 -5.68 -1.13 -29.50
N ARG A 7 -5.18 -0.48 -28.44
CA ARG A 7 -4.02 -0.96 -27.67
C ARG A 7 -4.26 -2.33 -27.02
N LEU A 8 -5.47 -2.60 -26.54
CA LEU A 8 -5.83 -3.89 -25.96
C LEU A 8 -5.83 -5.02 -27.00
N GLN A 9 -6.27 -4.74 -28.22
CA GLN A 9 -6.22 -5.71 -29.32
C GLN A 9 -4.78 -6.00 -29.75
N GLU A 10 -3.93 -4.96 -29.80
CA GLU A 10 -2.50 -5.12 -30.09
C GLU A 10 -1.80 -5.99 -29.03
N ILE A 11 -2.05 -5.75 -27.74
CA ILE A 11 -1.47 -6.54 -26.65
C ILE A 11 -1.92 -8.01 -26.71
N LYS A 12 -3.20 -8.27 -27.02
CA LYS A 12 -3.73 -9.64 -27.14
C LYS A 12 -3.11 -10.46 -28.26
N ASN A 13 -2.56 -9.80 -29.28
CA ASN A 13 -1.96 -10.45 -30.44
C ASN A 13 -0.44 -10.64 -30.29
N ILE A 14 0.16 -10.21 -29.18
CA ILE A 14 1.57 -10.47 -28.88
C ILE A 14 1.70 -11.95 -28.45
N PRO A 15 2.56 -12.75 -29.10
CA PRO A 15 2.75 -14.15 -28.71
C PRO A 15 3.49 -14.24 -27.37
N ASP A 16 3.09 -15.17 -26.51
CA ASP A 16 3.65 -15.34 -25.16
C ASP A 16 5.16 -15.60 -25.19
N GLU A 17 5.68 -16.27 -26.21
CA GLU A 17 7.13 -16.53 -26.40
C GLU A 17 7.97 -15.26 -26.58
N SER A 18 7.35 -14.15 -26.96
CA SER A 18 8.03 -12.85 -27.10
C SER A 18 8.07 -12.04 -25.80
N ILE A 19 7.46 -12.55 -24.72
CA ILE A 19 7.50 -11.93 -23.40
C ILE A 19 8.81 -12.34 -22.72
N ASP A 20 9.70 -11.37 -22.53
CA ASP A 20 10.91 -11.57 -21.75
C ASP A 20 10.55 -11.70 -20.25
N THR A 21 10.85 -12.86 -19.67
CA THR A 21 10.66 -13.16 -18.24
C THR A 21 11.98 -13.42 -17.52
N SER A 22 13.12 -13.09 -18.14
CA SER A 22 14.45 -13.40 -17.60
C SER A 22 14.75 -12.74 -16.25
N ASP A 23 14.06 -11.64 -15.92
CA ASP A 23 14.15 -10.92 -14.66
C ASP A 23 13.18 -11.42 -13.57
N ILE A 24 12.22 -12.30 -13.93
CA ILE A 24 11.16 -12.78 -13.04
C ILE A 24 11.25 -14.31 -12.95
N PRO A 25 11.99 -14.85 -11.97
CA PRO A 25 12.07 -16.29 -11.78
C PRO A 25 10.71 -16.89 -11.40
N GLU A 26 10.49 -18.16 -11.75
CA GLU A 26 9.28 -18.88 -11.35
C GLU A 26 9.19 -18.98 -9.82
N LEU A 27 7.98 -18.80 -9.28
CA LEU A 27 7.71 -18.91 -7.85
C LEU A 27 7.53 -20.39 -7.48
N ASP A 28 8.50 -20.96 -6.79
CA ASP A 28 8.50 -22.35 -6.35
C ASP A 28 7.86 -22.55 -4.97
N ASP A 29 7.75 -23.80 -4.54
CA ASP A 29 7.17 -24.13 -3.23
C ASP A 29 7.98 -23.49 -2.07
N GLN A 30 9.31 -23.36 -2.22
CA GLN A 30 10.18 -22.75 -1.21
C GLN A 30 9.90 -21.25 -1.02
N PHE A 31 9.55 -20.54 -2.10
CA PHE A 31 9.08 -19.17 -2.03
C PHE A 31 7.80 -19.06 -1.19
N TRP A 32 6.83 -19.95 -1.43
CA TRP A 32 5.55 -19.93 -0.72
C TRP A 32 5.66 -20.39 0.74
N GLU A 33 6.58 -21.30 1.07
CA GLU A 33 6.87 -21.72 2.45
C GLU A 33 7.31 -20.54 3.34
N ASN A 34 8.03 -19.58 2.77
CA ASN A 34 8.55 -18.41 3.50
C ASN A 34 7.75 -17.13 3.24
N ALA A 35 6.73 -17.18 2.38
CA ALA A 35 5.96 -16.02 1.99
C ALA A 35 5.14 -15.48 3.19
N LYS A 36 5.40 -14.23 3.56
CA LYS A 36 4.58 -13.54 4.56
C LYS A 36 3.33 -12.98 3.92
N LEU A 37 2.17 -13.49 4.34
CA LEU A 37 0.88 -12.98 3.87
C LEU A 37 0.65 -11.57 4.43
N VAL A 38 0.88 -10.56 3.57
CA VAL A 38 0.61 -9.16 3.90
C VAL A 38 -0.85 -8.85 3.55
N LYS A 39 -1.69 -8.63 4.57
CA LYS A 39 -3.02 -8.08 4.32
C LYS A 39 -2.86 -6.60 3.96
N PRO A 40 -3.40 -6.13 2.81
CA PRO A 40 -3.38 -4.72 2.51
C PRO A 40 -4.16 -3.97 3.59
N ILE A 41 -3.51 -2.98 4.21
CA ILE A 41 -4.13 -2.19 5.28
C ILE A 41 -5.23 -1.35 4.65
N THR A 42 -6.48 -1.76 4.83
CA THR A 42 -7.65 -1.00 4.37
C THR A 42 -7.87 0.17 5.32
N LYS A 43 -7.63 1.38 4.82
CA LYS A 43 -7.94 2.61 5.54
C LYS A 43 -9.46 2.79 5.55
N LYS A 44 -10.04 3.02 6.72
CA LYS A 44 -11.46 3.40 6.84
C LYS A 44 -11.55 4.93 6.76
N ALA A 45 -12.34 5.43 5.82
CA ALA A 45 -12.67 6.85 5.76
C ALA A 45 -13.68 7.16 6.85
N ILE A 46 -13.23 7.82 7.92
CA ILE A 46 -14.07 8.23 9.05
C ILE A 46 -14.06 9.76 9.16
N SER A 47 -15.12 10.32 9.74
CA SER A 47 -15.15 11.71 10.18
C SER A 47 -14.60 11.79 11.60
N LEU A 48 -13.43 12.40 11.77
CA LEU A 48 -12.79 12.63 13.08
C LEU A 48 -12.61 14.14 13.28
N ARG A 49 -12.89 14.62 14.49
CA ARG A 49 -12.55 15.99 14.90
C ARG A 49 -11.15 16.00 15.50
N VAL A 50 -10.34 16.95 15.07
CA VAL A 50 -8.96 17.17 15.53
C VAL A 50 -8.83 18.67 15.81
N ASP A 51 -8.02 19.03 16.80
CA ASP A 51 -7.75 20.42 17.13
C ASP A 51 -7.13 21.16 15.94
N SER A 52 -7.43 22.46 15.84
CA SER A 52 -7.08 23.27 14.66
C SER A 52 -5.57 23.43 14.49
N ASP A 53 -4.86 23.67 15.59
CA ASP A 53 -3.41 23.82 15.65
C ASP A 53 -2.69 22.53 15.24
N VAL A 54 -3.18 21.38 15.69
CA VAL A 54 -2.66 20.07 15.31
C VAL A 54 -2.85 19.84 13.80
N LEU A 55 -4.04 20.11 13.28
CA LEU A 55 -4.32 19.95 11.85
C LEU A 55 -3.44 20.86 10.98
N GLU A 56 -3.27 22.11 11.39
CA GLU A 56 -2.40 23.07 10.69
C GLU A 56 -0.95 22.63 10.71
N TRP A 57 -0.45 22.15 11.85
CA TRP A 57 0.92 21.63 11.95
C TRP A 57 1.17 20.50 10.95
N PHE A 58 0.25 19.53 10.85
CA PHE A 58 0.38 18.43 9.88
C PHE A 58 0.29 18.93 8.43
N LYS A 59 -0.65 19.85 8.13
CA LYS A 59 -0.78 20.43 6.78
C LYS A 59 0.49 21.17 6.33
N ASN A 60 1.19 21.83 7.25
CA ASN A 60 2.45 22.51 6.97
C ASN A 60 3.59 21.56 6.58
N GLN A 61 3.48 20.25 6.85
CA GLN A 61 4.44 19.24 6.40
C GLN A 61 4.30 18.89 4.91
N GLY A 62 3.29 19.42 4.23
CA GLY A 62 3.12 19.32 2.77
C GLY A 62 2.18 18.21 2.31
N LYS A 63 2.36 17.80 1.04
CA LYS A 63 1.52 16.77 0.40
C LYS A 63 1.68 15.44 1.15
N GLY A 64 0.55 14.85 1.57
CA GLY A 64 0.56 13.59 2.31
C GLY A 64 0.42 13.72 3.83
N TYR A 65 0.07 14.91 4.36
CA TYR A 65 -0.14 15.12 5.79
C TYR A 65 -1.09 14.09 6.44
N GLN A 66 -2.12 13.61 5.73
CA GLN A 66 -3.01 12.55 6.23
C GLN A 66 -2.28 11.22 6.44
N SER A 67 -1.34 10.87 5.56
CA SER A 67 -0.51 9.67 5.71
C SER A 67 0.43 9.82 6.89
N LEU A 68 1.04 11.00 7.09
CA LEU A 68 1.89 11.27 8.23
C LEU A 68 1.11 11.18 9.56
N MET A 69 -0.06 11.83 9.61
CA MET A 69 -0.96 11.77 10.77
C MET A 69 -1.34 10.31 11.10
N ASN A 70 -1.66 9.50 10.07
CA ASN A 70 -1.95 8.09 10.27
C ASN A 70 -0.73 7.29 10.79
N SER A 71 0.49 7.58 10.34
CA SER A 71 1.70 6.92 10.85
C SER A 71 1.96 7.23 12.32
N VAL A 72 1.74 8.48 12.75
CA VAL A 72 1.86 8.88 14.16
C VAL A 72 0.84 8.13 15.02
N LEU A 73 -0.43 8.11 14.60
CA LEU A 73 -1.49 7.38 15.31
C LEU A 73 -1.18 5.87 15.40
N ARG A 74 -0.64 5.28 14.34
CA ARG A 74 -0.23 3.86 14.33
C ARG A 74 0.87 3.58 15.35
N SER A 75 1.91 4.40 15.37
CA SER A 75 3.02 4.24 16.31
C SER A 75 2.55 4.33 17.77
N TYR A 76 1.64 5.27 18.06
CA TYR A 76 1.02 5.37 19.39
C TYR A 76 0.25 4.10 19.76
N VAL A 77 -0.59 3.58 18.85
CA VAL A 77 -1.36 2.34 19.09
C VAL A 77 -0.44 1.15 19.31
N GLU A 78 0.59 0.97 18.50
CA GLU A 78 1.58 -0.11 18.63
C GLU A 78 2.32 -0.06 19.97
N HIS A 79 2.72 1.14 20.40
CA HIS A 79 3.33 1.33 21.72
C HIS A 79 2.38 0.91 22.86
N GLN A 80 1.11 1.28 22.77
CA GLN A 80 0.10 0.94 23.77
C GLN A 80 -0.25 -0.56 23.81
N ILE A 81 -0.23 -1.23 22.65
CA ILE A 81 -0.42 -2.69 22.57
C ILE A 81 0.76 -3.40 23.24
N ASN A 82 1.99 -3.04 22.86
CA ASN A 82 3.19 -3.65 23.42
C ASN A 82 3.27 -3.46 24.93
N LYS A 83 2.87 -2.30 25.46
CA LYS A 83 2.84 -2.08 26.92
C LYS A 83 1.93 -3.07 27.64
N LYS A 84 0.74 -3.35 27.09
CA LYS A 84 -0.23 -4.28 27.69
C LYS A 84 0.18 -5.75 27.63
N GLU A 85 1.02 -6.13 26.67
CA GLU A 85 1.54 -7.50 26.57
C GLU A 85 2.70 -7.76 27.56
N ASN A 86 3.29 -6.70 28.12
CA ASN A 86 4.41 -6.76 29.07
C ASN A 86 4.01 -6.45 30.52
N GLU A 87 2.70 -6.30 30.81
CA GLU A 87 2.10 -6.14 32.15
C GLU A 87 1.30 -7.40 32.51
#